data_AF-A0A5C2S2V7-F1
#
_entry.id   AF-A0A5C2S2V7-F1
#
_cell.length_a   1.000
_cell.length_b   1.000
_cell.length_c   1.000
_cell.angle_alpha   90.00
_cell.angle_beta   90.00
_cell.angle_gamma   90.00
#
_symmetry.space_group_name_H-M   'P 1'
#
loop_
_entity.id
_entity.type
_entity.pdbx_description
1 polymer ?
#
loop_
_entity_poly.entity_id
_entity_poly.type
_entity_poly.pdbx_seq_one_letter_code
_entity_poly.pdbx_strand_id
1 'polypeptide(L)'
;MSVYQKGKVVFDIKDTMVKGTYFTGIASVKIVECTPSTSVLLIIPPADTQAPEAEETMYVDIIDIDPKTELKPDLRARSVEISEYPREDQPDLAPTFTVTVLLPRSIIFWAFMEAYSKAMLKYHEHLFAVEGIVNAIINEADDDDMDDDENKEEEAQPEPELGVGGE
;
A
#
# COMPACT_ATOMS: atom_id res chain seq x y z
N MET A 1 1.57 9.10 -23.97
CA MET A 1 1.56 8.52 -22.61
C MET A 1 2.35 7.22 -22.66
N SER A 2 3.32 7.03 -21.75
CA SER A 2 4.13 5.81 -21.69
C SER A 2 3.25 4.65 -21.22
N VAL A 3 3.22 3.55 -21.98
CA VAL A 3 2.53 2.32 -21.59
C VAL A 3 3.24 1.74 -20.37
N TYR A 4 2.48 1.41 -19.33
CA TYR A 4 2.99 0.76 -18.13
C TYR A 4 3.67 -0.57 -18.51
N GLN A 5 4.94 -0.73 -18.16
CA GLN A 5 5.66 -1.99 -18.36
C GLN A 5 5.60 -2.80 -17.07
N LYS A 6 4.82 -3.90 -17.10
CA LYS A 6 4.73 -4.83 -15.98
C LYS A 6 6.10 -5.46 -15.67
N GLY A 7 6.47 -5.50 -14.39
CA GLY A 7 7.70 -6.15 -13.93
C GLY A 7 8.96 -5.32 -14.15
N LYS A 8 8.85 -3.98 -14.05
CA LYS A 8 10.00 -3.09 -14.20
C LYS A 8 10.89 -3.18 -12.97
N VAL A 9 12.14 -3.60 -13.15
CA VAL A 9 13.16 -3.56 -12.10
C VAL A 9 13.58 -2.11 -11.88
N VAL A 10 13.37 -1.59 -10.67
CA VAL A 10 13.72 -0.20 -10.31
C VAL A 10 14.98 -0.12 -9.44
N PHE A 11 15.38 -1.23 -8.83
CA PHE A 11 16.64 -1.38 -8.12
C PHE A 11 17.14 -2.81 -8.26
N ASP A 12 18.44 -3.00 -8.47
CA ASP A 12 19.11 -4.30 -8.54
C ASP A 12 20.50 -4.20 -7.92
N ILE A 13 20.77 -5.05 -6.93
CA ILE A 13 22.11 -5.30 -6.42
C ILE A 13 22.36 -6.81 -6.33
N LYS A 14 23.57 -7.20 -6.72
CA LYS A 14 24.04 -8.58 -6.63
C LYS A 14 25.02 -8.73 -5.49
N ASP A 15 25.19 -9.97 -5.04
CA ASP A 15 26.23 -10.39 -4.11
C ASP A 15 26.24 -9.58 -2.80
N THR A 16 25.05 -9.30 -2.26
CA THR A 16 24.88 -8.55 -1.02
C THR A 16 24.57 -9.49 0.13
N MET A 17 25.12 -9.20 1.32
CA MET A 17 24.80 -9.97 2.51
C MET A 17 23.38 -9.61 2.99
N VAL A 18 22.55 -10.62 3.16
CA VAL A 18 21.19 -10.54 3.67
C VAL A 18 21.07 -11.42 4.91
N LYS A 19 20.40 -10.91 5.94
CA LYS A 19 20.09 -11.63 7.16
C LYS A 19 18.60 -11.52 7.40
N GLY A 20 17.87 -12.60 7.23
CA GLY A 20 16.43 -12.62 7.40
C GLY A 20 15.98 -13.79 8.27
N THR A 21 14.69 -13.76 8.62
CA THR A 21 14.01 -14.82 9.37
C THR A 21 14.17 -16.18 8.68
N TYR A 22 14.03 -16.23 7.35
CA TYR A 22 14.03 -17.47 6.56
C TYR A 22 15.35 -17.74 5.81
N PHE A 23 16.13 -16.70 5.54
CA PHE A 23 17.38 -16.80 4.78
C PHE A 23 18.48 -15.93 5.39
N THR A 24 19.68 -16.49 5.58
CA THR A 24 20.88 -15.72 5.89
C THR A 24 22.00 -16.13 4.96
N GLY A 25 22.54 -15.19 4.19
CA GLY A 25 23.60 -15.46 3.22
C GLY A 25 23.79 -14.34 2.20
N ILE A 26 24.56 -14.65 1.16
CA ILE A 26 24.73 -13.76 0.01
C ILE A 26 23.54 -13.96 -0.93
N ALA A 27 22.92 -12.87 -1.38
CA ALA A 27 21.82 -12.89 -2.33
C ALA A 27 21.86 -11.68 -3.27
N SER A 28 21.08 -11.75 -4.35
CA SER A 28 20.71 -10.59 -5.14
C SER A 28 19.43 -9.98 -4.58
N VAL A 29 19.39 -8.66 -4.46
CA VAL A 29 18.24 -7.91 -3.92
C VAL A 29 17.71 -6.99 -5.01
N LYS A 30 16.41 -7.09 -5.30
CA LYS A 30 15.75 -6.31 -6.34
C LYS A 30 14.46 -5.69 -5.84
N ILE A 31 14.19 -4.47 -6.28
CA ILE A 31 12.85 -3.89 -6.14
C ILE A 31 12.22 -3.90 -7.53
N VAL A 32 11.05 -4.52 -7.64
CA VAL A 32 10.31 -4.68 -8.88
C VAL A 32 8.96 -4.01 -8.76
N GLU A 33 8.68 -3.10 -9.68
CA GLU A 33 7.37 -2.47 -9.85
C GLU A 33 6.47 -3.45 -10.64
N CYS A 34 5.44 -3.96 -9.98
CA CYS A 34 4.55 -5.01 -10.50
C CYS A 34 3.27 -4.44 -11.11
N THR A 35 2.71 -3.41 -10.45
CA THR A 35 1.65 -2.54 -10.99
C THR A 35 1.98 -1.08 -10.60
N PRO A 36 1.20 -0.08 -11.06
CA PRO A 36 1.37 1.28 -10.56
C PRO A 36 1.27 1.39 -9.02
N SER A 37 0.45 0.55 -8.38
CA SER A 37 0.19 0.56 -6.93
C SER A 37 0.93 -0.51 -6.14
N THR A 38 1.64 -1.44 -6.79
CA THR A 38 2.30 -2.55 -6.10
C THR A 38 3.74 -2.71 -6.55
N SER A 39 4.62 -2.82 -5.57
CA SER A 39 6.01 -3.17 -5.75
C SER A 39 6.39 -4.26 -4.77
N VAL A 40 7.37 -5.08 -5.16
CA VAL A 40 7.89 -6.15 -4.31
C VAL A 40 9.39 -6.04 -4.21
N LEU A 41 9.92 -6.39 -3.03
CA LEU A 41 11.32 -6.65 -2.79
C LEU A 41 11.57 -8.14 -2.97
N LEU A 42 12.46 -8.49 -3.90
CA LEU A 42 12.89 -9.85 -4.17
C LEU A 42 14.29 -10.08 -3.57
N ILE A 43 14.45 -11.18 -2.85
CA ILE A 43 15.75 -11.67 -2.37
C ILE A 43 15.99 -13.02 -3.03
N ILE A 44 17.02 -13.07 -3.87
CA ILE A 44 17.30 -14.20 -4.76
C ILE A 44 18.68 -14.77 -4.39
N PRO A 45 18.76 -15.92 -3.71
CA PRO A 45 20.02 -16.62 -3.45
C PRO A 45 20.74 -16.99 -4.76
N PRO A 46 22.08 -17.14 -4.76
CA PRO A 46 22.81 -17.61 -5.92
C PRO A 46 22.42 -19.06 -6.24
N ALA A 47 22.38 -19.38 -7.53
CA ALA A 47 21.94 -20.68 -8.04
C ALA A 47 22.76 -21.86 -7.50
N ASP A 48 24.02 -21.63 -7.11
CA ASP A 48 24.96 -22.65 -6.64
C ASP A 48 24.94 -22.87 -5.12
N THR A 49 24.00 -22.26 -4.40
CA THR A 49 23.79 -22.55 -2.96
C THR A 49 23.07 -23.90 -2.81
N GLN A 50 23.67 -24.96 -3.34
CA GLN A 50 23.22 -26.34 -3.18
C GLN A 50 23.43 -26.77 -1.73
N ALA A 51 22.45 -26.49 -0.88
CA ALA A 51 22.19 -27.42 0.20
C ALA A 51 21.69 -28.72 -0.47
N PRO A 52 22.27 -29.90 -0.15
CA PRO A 52 21.91 -31.17 -0.80
C PRO A 52 20.45 -31.63 -0.55
N GLU A 53 19.64 -30.85 0.17
CA GLU A 53 18.19 -31.08 0.35
C GLU A 53 17.33 -30.11 -0.48
N ALA A 54 17.92 -29.21 -1.28
CA ALA A 54 17.22 -28.14 -2.01
C ALA A 54 17.04 -28.42 -3.52
N GLU A 55 16.74 -29.66 -3.90
CA GLU A 55 16.63 -30.05 -5.32
C GLU A 55 15.45 -29.43 -6.09
N GLU A 56 14.49 -28.73 -5.46
CA GLU A 56 13.29 -28.28 -6.20
C GLU A 56 12.81 -26.84 -6.00
N THR A 57 13.47 -25.99 -5.22
CA THR A 57 13.02 -24.59 -5.08
C THR A 57 14.19 -23.65 -4.80
N MET A 58 14.55 -22.82 -5.78
CA MET A 58 15.28 -21.58 -5.46
C MET A 58 14.33 -20.75 -4.57
N TYR A 59 14.63 -20.65 -3.28
CA TYR A 59 13.86 -19.83 -2.34
C TYR A 59 14.04 -18.36 -2.72
N VAL A 60 13.09 -17.81 -3.46
CA VAL A 60 13.00 -16.37 -3.68
C VAL A 60 12.07 -15.84 -2.60
N ASP A 61 12.61 -15.10 -1.64
CA ASP A 61 11.75 -14.36 -0.71
C ASP A 61 11.16 -13.18 -1.48
N ILE A 62 9.82 -13.15 -1.53
CA ILE A 62 9.03 -12.06 -2.10
C ILE A 62 8.41 -11.32 -0.93
N ILE A 63 8.80 -10.07 -0.76
CA ILE A 63 8.29 -9.19 0.27
C ILE A 63 7.48 -8.11 -0.43
N ASP A 64 6.17 -8.08 -0.18
CA ASP A 64 5.31 -7.01 -0.66
C ASP A 64 5.74 -5.69 0.01
N ILE A 65 5.77 -4.59 -0.76
CA ILE A 65 5.99 -3.25 -0.20
C ILE A 65 4.62 -2.60 -0.02
N ASP A 66 4.15 -2.61 1.22
CA ASP A 66 2.81 -2.18 1.63
C ASP A 66 2.86 -1.45 3.00
N PRO A 67 1.73 -0.95 3.54
CA PRO A 67 1.65 -0.20 4.80
C PRO A 67 2.10 -0.95 6.04
N LYS A 68 2.14 -2.28 5.99
CA LYS A 68 2.61 -3.10 7.10
C LYS A 68 4.11 -3.28 7.07
N THR A 69 4.75 -3.05 5.93
CA THR A 69 6.20 -3.11 5.80
C THR A 69 6.86 -1.80 6.21
N GLU A 70 7.69 -1.91 7.25
CA GLU A 70 8.48 -0.80 7.75
C GLU A 70 9.92 -0.93 7.29
N LEU A 71 10.55 0.22 7.07
CA LEU A 71 11.96 0.32 6.76
C LEU A 71 12.69 1.11 7.86
N LYS A 72 13.73 0.48 8.42
CA LYS A 72 14.63 1.09 9.40
C LYS A 72 16.06 1.18 8.86
N PRO A 73 16.56 2.40 8.58
CA PRO A 73 17.91 2.60 8.08
C PRO A 73 18.96 2.66 9.21
N ASP A 74 20.13 2.06 8.99
CA ASP A 74 21.35 2.29 9.78
C ASP A 74 22.46 2.82 8.86
N LEU A 75 22.72 4.12 8.96
CA LEU A 75 23.74 4.80 8.17
C LEU A 75 25.18 4.37 8.51
N ARG A 76 25.43 3.98 9.76
CA ARG A 76 26.78 3.61 10.22
C ARG A 76 27.16 2.24 9.66
N ALA A 77 26.25 1.29 9.72
CA ALA A 77 26.43 -0.03 9.13
C ALA A 77 26.18 -0.05 7.60
N ARG A 78 25.50 0.98 7.06
CA ARG A 78 24.96 1.02 5.69
C ARG A 78 24.04 -0.16 5.44
N SER A 79 23.17 -0.43 6.40
CA SER A 79 22.19 -1.50 6.32
C SER A 79 20.78 -0.95 6.41
N VAL A 80 19.85 -1.69 5.84
CA VAL A 80 18.42 -1.43 5.93
C VAL A 80 17.77 -2.66 6.53
N GLU A 81 17.01 -2.48 7.58
CA GLU A 81 16.14 -3.50 8.14
C GLU A 81 14.72 -3.26 7.61
N ILE A 82 14.11 -4.32 7.08
CA ILE A 82 12.74 -4.36 6.60
C ILE A 82 11.99 -5.37 7.43
N SER A 83 10.83 -4.99 7.94
CA SER A 83 10.01 -5.84 8.81
C SER A 83 8.54 -5.61 8.51
N GLU A 84 7.73 -6.66 8.56
CA GLU A 84 6.28 -6.54 8.43
C GLU A 84 5.59 -6.67 9.79
N TYR A 85 4.85 -5.64 10.17
CA TYR A 85 4.08 -5.61 11.41
C TYR A 85 2.59 -5.84 11.17
N PRO A 86 1.89 -6.52 12.10
CA PRO A 86 0.45 -6.71 12.03
C PRO A 86 -0.30 -5.40 12.37
N ARG A 87 -0.44 -4.51 11.38
CA ARG A 87 -1.18 -3.24 11.41
C ARG A 87 -0.64 -2.16 12.36
N GLU A 88 -0.87 -0.89 11.99
CA GLU A 88 -0.39 0.31 12.70
C GLU A 88 -0.93 0.44 14.14
N ASP A 89 -2.06 -0.19 14.46
CA ASP A 89 -2.69 -0.12 15.78
C ASP A 89 -2.08 -1.06 16.81
N GLN A 90 -1.13 -1.93 16.42
CA GLN A 90 -0.52 -2.92 17.31
C GLN A 90 1.02 -2.96 17.19
N PRO A 91 1.71 -1.85 17.52
CA PRO A 91 3.17 -1.76 17.40
C PRO A 91 3.93 -2.70 18.36
N ASP A 92 3.27 -3.19 19.40
CA ASP A 92 3.87 -4.06 20.41
C ASP A 92 3.97 -5.53 19.97
N LEU A 93 3.36 -5.90 18.84
CA LEU A 93 3.46 -7.25 18.30
C LEU A 93 4.80 -7.47 17.60
N ALA A 94 5.35 -8.68 17.77
CA ALA A 94 6.56 -9.07 17.06
C ALA A 94 6.32 -9.09 15.55
N PRO A 95 7.32 -8.69 14.72
CA PRO A 95 7.21 -8.77 13.27
C PRO A 95 6.94 -10.19 12.77
N THR A 96 6.14 -10.33 11.72
CA THR A 96 5.93 -11.60 11.02
C THR A 96 7.23 -12.08 10.37
N PHE A 97 8.03 -11.14 9.85
CA PHE A 97 9.38 -11.38 9.38
C PHE A 97 10.27 -10.17 9.63
N THR A 98 11.58 -10.40 9.60
CA THR A 98 12.59 -9.34 9.56
C THR A 98 13.66 -9.71 8.56
N VAL A 99 14.09 -8.75 7.77
CA VAL A 99 15.20 -8.87 6.83
C VAL A 99 16.12 -7.66 6.95
N THR A 100 17.41 -7.90 7.14
CA THR A 100 18.45 -6.89 7.09
C THR A 100 19.31 -7.07 5.84
N VAL A 101 19.36 -6.04 5.00
CA VAL A 101 20.25 -6.00 3.83
C VAL A 101 21.46 -5.11 4.16
N LEU A 102 22.67 -5.67 4.08
CA LEU A 102 23.92 -4.92 4.30
C LEU A 102 24.48 -4.43 2.97
N LEU A 103 24.51 -3.12 2.78
CA LEU A 103 24.86 -2.51 1.50
C LEU A 103 26.35 -2.08 1.49
N PRO A 104 27.14 -2.49 0.49
CA PRO A 104 28.60 -2.39 0.56
C PRO A 104 29.12 -0.95 0.40
N ARG A 105 28.32 -0.04 -0.16
CA ARG A 105 28.71 1.35 -0.46
C ARG A 105 27.59 2.32 -0.10
N SER A 106 27.96 3.53 0.33
CA SER A 106 26.98 4.56 0.70
C SER A 106 26.08 4.99 -0.46
N ILE A 107 26.63 5.06 -1.68
CA ILE A 107 25.83 5.40 -2.88
C ILE A 107 24.73 4.35 -3.16
N ILE A 108 25.04 3.08 -2.92
CA ILE A 108 24.09 1.98 -3.09
C ILE A 108 23.03 2.03 -1.99
N PHE A 109 23.45 2.31 -0.75
CA PHE A 109 22.52 2.52 0.37
C PHE A 109 21.46 3.57 0.03
N TRP A 110 21.88 4.75 -0.42
CA TRP A 110 20.92 5.81 -0.76
C TRP A 110 20.07 5.49 -1.99
N ALA A 111 20.62 4.79 -2.99
CA ALA A 111 19.85 4.32 -4.14
C ALA A 111 18.76 3.32 -3.73
N PHE A 112 19.05 2.42 -2.79
CA PHE A 112 18.04 1.51 -2.23
C PHE A 112 16.95 2.28 -1.50
N MET A 113 17.33 3.18 -0.59
CA MET A 113 16.40 4.02 0.17
C MET A 113 15.45 4.80 -0.73
N GLU A 114 15.99 5.41 -1.80
CA GLU A 114 15.21 6.17 -2.77
C GLU A 114 14.23 5.28 -3.53
N ALA A 115 14.67 4.13 -4.02
CA ALA A 115 13.83 3.20 -4.76
C ALA A 115 12.69 2.64 -3.89
N TYR A 116 12.99 2.25 -2.65
CA TYR A 116 12.00 1.74 -1.71
C TYR A 116 10.98 2.83 -1.32
N SER A 117 11.45 4.04 -0.99
CA SER A 117 10.55 5.15 -0.61
C SER A 117 9.60 5.51 -1.75
N LYS A 118 10.09 5.52 -3.00
CA LYS A 118 9.23 5.75 -4.18
C LYS A 118 8.21 4.65 -4.38
N ALA A 119 8.57 3.39 -4.16
CA ALA A 119 7.65 2.27 -4.22
C ALA A 119 6.52 2.43 -3.18
N MET A 120 6.87 2.79 -1.96
CA MET A 120 5.92 3.02 -0.87
C MET A 120 5.01 4.23 -1.13
N LEU A 121 5.53 5.34 -1.66
CA LEU A 121 4.71 6.52 -1.99
C LEU A 121 3.66 6.21 -3.06
N LYS A 122 4.04 5.50 -4.13
CA LYS A 122 3.11 5.10 -5.19
C LYS A 122 1.98 4.22 -4.65
N TYR A 123 2.30 3.32 -3.74
CA TYR A 123 1.28 2.51 -3.06
C TYR A 123 0.24 3.41 -2.38
N HIS A 124 0.66 4.38 -1.58
CA HIS A 124 -0.25 5.27 -0.86
C HIS A 124 -1.07 6.16 -1.79
N GLU A 125 -0.45 6.77 -2.81
CA GLU A 125 -1.17 7.60 -3.79
C GLU A 125 -2.29 6.83 -4.48
N HIS A 126 -2.04 5.57 -4.84
CA HIS A 126 -3.05 4.71 -5.43
C HIS A 126 -4.09 4.23 -4.42
N LEU A 127 -3.70 3.92 -3.18
CA LEU A 127 -4.64 3.56 -2.12
C LEU A 127 -5.64 4.70 -1.88
N PHE A 128 -5.15 5.92 -1.68
CA PHE A 128 -6.00 7.10 -1.48
C PHE A 128 -6.92 7.38 -2.67
N ALA A 129 -6.43 7.20 -3.90
CA ALA A 129 -7.25 7.36 -5.10
C ALA A 129 -8.40 6.33 -5.14
N VAL A 130 -8.15 5.07 -4.79
CA VAL A 130 -9.17 4.01 -4.74
C VAL A 130 -10.18 4.29 -3.63
N GLU A 131 -9.71 4.63 -2.43
CA GLU A 131 -10.60 4.98 -1.30
C GLU A 131 -11.49 6.19 -1.64
N GLY A 132 -10.95 7.21 -2.30
CA GLY A 132 -11.73 8.36 -2.77
C GLY A 132 -12.83 7.98 -3.76
N ILE A 133 -12.55 7.09 -4.72
CA ILE A 133 -13.53 6.60 -5.69
C ILE A 133 -14.61 5.76 -5.00
N VAL A 134 -14.22 4.86 -4.09
CA VAL A 134 -15.17 4.02 -3.35
C VAL A 134 -16.09 4.88 -2.51
N ASN A 135 -15.56 5.87 -1.80
CA ASN A 135 -16.37 6.81 -1.02
C ASN A 135 -17.32 7.63 -1.90
N ALA A 136 -16.88 8.06 -3.09
CA ALA A 136 -17.76 8.74 -4.04
C ALA A 136 -18.92 7.84 -4.50
N ILE A 137 -18.65 6.57 -4.85
CA ILE A 137 -19.69 5.61 -5.28
C ILE A 137 -20.69 5.32 -4.15
N ILE A 138 -20.21 5.17 -2.91
CA ILE A 138 -21.08 4.93 -1.75
C ILE A 138 -21.98 6.14 -1.51
N ASN A 139 -21.42 7.34 -1.51
CA ASN A 139 -22.18 8.57 -1.21
C ASN A 139 -23.10 9.02 -2.36
N GLU A 140 -22.77 8.72 -3.62
CA GLU A 140 -23.65 8.98 -4.77
C GLU A 140 -24.91 8.09 -4.74
N ALA A 141 -24.91 6.96 -4.01
CA ALA A 141 -26.07 6.08 -3.88
C ALA A 141 -27.06 6.51 -2.79
N ASP A 142 -26.69 7.46 -1.91
CA ASP A 142 -27.52 7.92 -0.79
C ASP A 142 -28.23 9.27 -1.07
N ASP A 143 -27.91 9.96 -2.19
CA ASP A 143 -28.46 11.27 -2.55
C ASP A 143 -29.72 11.21 -3.46
N ASP A 144 -30.25 10.02 -3.76
CA ASP A 144 -31.40 9.82 -4.68
C ASP A 144 -32.78 9.66 -3.99
N ASP A 145 -32.89 9.84 -2.66
CA ASP A 145 -34.18 9.81 -1.96
C ASP A 145 -34.28 10.98 -0.97
N MET A 146 -34.86 12.10 -1.41
CA MET A 146 -35.85 12.93 -0.70
C MET A 146 -36.10 14.22 -1.51
N ASP A 147 -36.85 14.10 -2.61
CA ASP A 147 -37.55 15.26 -3.15
C ASP A 147 -38.86 15.45 -2.37
N ASP A 148 -38.93 16.61 -1.73
CA ASP A 148 -39.98 17.18 -0.90
C ASP A 148 -41.40 17.00 -1.49
N ASP A 149 -42.24 16.30 -0.74
CA ASP A 149 -43.69 16.28 -0.90
C ASP A 149 -44.29 17.57 -0.29
N GLU A 150 -44.06 18.74 -0.92
CA GLU A 150 -44.84 19.96 -0.63
C GLU A 150 -45.86 20.24 -1.74
N ASN A 151 -46.98 19.55 -1.58
CA ASN A 151 -48.26 19.78 -2.24
C ASN A 151 -48.73 21.25 -2.09
N LYS A 152 -48.74 22.00 -3.19
CA LYS A 152 -49.44 23.28 -3.32
C LYS A 152 -50.29 23.29 -4.59
N GLU A 153 -51.55 22.88 -4.47
CA GLU A 153 -52.61 23.39 -5.34
C GLU A 153 -53.77 23.92 -4.49
N GLU A 154 -54.12 25.17 -4.79
CA GLU A 154 -55.24 25.93 -4.28
C GLU A 154 -56.57 25.26 -4.60
N GLU A 155 -57.49 25.18 -3.63
CA GLU A 155 -58.91 25.37 -3.95
C GLU A 155 -59.57 26.29 -2.91
N ALA A 156 -60.12 27.37 -3.44
CA ALA A 156 -60.89 28.38 -2.76
C ALA A 156 -62.20 27.81 -2.22
N GLN A 157 -62.54 28.14 -0.98
CA GLN A 157 -63.86 28.63 -0.55
C GLN A 157 -63.79 28.98 0.94
N PRO A 158 -64.48 30.05 1.35
CA PRO A 158 -65.60 29.77 2.23
C PRO A 158 -66.81 30.67 1.97
N GLU A 159 -67.99 30.07 1.94
CA GLU A 159 -69.18 30.64 2.58
C GLU A 159 -69.82 29.50 3.41
N PRO A 160 -70.32 29.78 4.62
CA PRO A 160 -71.65 30.36 4.72
C PRO A 160 -71.82 31.48 5.77
N GLU A 161 -72.89 32.25 5.58
CA GLU A 161 -73.46 33.24 6.50
C GLU A 161 -73.84 32.67 7.87
N LEU A 162 -73.80 33.51 8.92
CA LEU A 162 -74.94 33.87 9.80
C LEU A 162 -74.46 34.75 10.97
N GLY A 163 -75.13 35.88 11.17
CA GLY A 163 -74.68 36.97 12.06
C GLY A 163 -75.08 36.88 13.53
N VAL A 164 -74.54 37.80 14.35
CA VAL A 164 -75.08 38.20 15.68
C VAL A 164 -74.60 39.63 16.06
N GLY A 165 -75.55 40.56 16.21
CA GLY A 165 -75.68 41.61 17.27
C GLY A 165 -74.56 42.61 17.67
N GLY A 166 -74.98 43.88 17.77
CA GLY A 166 -74.34 44.99 18.55
C GLY A 166 -73.88 46.14 17.65
N GLU A 167 -74.33 47.39 17.74
CA GLU A 167 -74.93 48.19 18.83
C GLU A 167 -76.11 49.04 18.34
#